data_AF-K9PHK9-F1
#
_entry.id   AF-K9PHK9-F1
#
_cell.length_a   1.000
_cell.length_b   1.000
_cell.length_c   1.000
_cell.angle_alpha   90.00
_cell.angle_beta   90.00
_cell.angle_gamma   90.00
#
_symmetry.space_group_name_H-M   'P 1'
#
loop_
_entity.id
_entity.type
_entity.pdbx_description
1 polymer ?
#
loop_
_entity_poly.entity_id
_entity_poly.type
_entity_poly.pdbx_seq_one_letter_code
_entity_poly.pdbx_strand_id
1 'polypeptide(L)'
;MSLLLSTFSEHLDIPEPQLEVILAKPLNELLQSAELQQKLESLDTKLLKETLPTAGAVLAKELPPFYNWLKNELGVERVPDSPDHATKWVVGFLNNQESLTRLVELHRPVSRPALEASVPRLVETFAGVEDAKIREEWQKAIASLCLILVAAAREQDNLNLVTS
;
A
#
# COMPACT_ATOMS: atom_id res chain seq x y z
N MET A 1 -8.40 18.97 -1.77
CA MET A 1 -7.19 18.17 -1.54
C MET A 1 -7.62 16.71 -1.45
N SER A 2 -7.00 15.82 -2.20
CA SER A 2 -7.37 14.40 -2.17
C SER A 2 -6.77 13.76 -0.91
N LEU A 3 -7.60 13.09 -0.10
CA LEU A 3 -7.15 12.41 1.13
C LEU A 3 -6.00 11.42 0.85
N LEU A 4 -6.03 10.79 -0.33
CA LEU A 4 -4.97 9.91 -0.83
C LEU A 4 -3.60 10.62 -0.91
N LEU A 5 -3.56 11.79 -1.56
CA LEU A 5 -2.33 12.52 -1.78
C LEU A 5 -1.77 13.08 -0.48
N SER A 6 -2.65 13.56 0.42
CA SER A 6 -2.21 14.01 1.74
C SER A 6 -1.63 12.86 2.56
N THR A 7 -2.24 11.67 2.54
CA THR A 7 -1.70 10.48 3.23
C THR A 7 -0.32 10.12 2.67
N PHE A 8 -0.16 10.06 1.34
CA PHE A 8 1.16 9.79 0.77
C PHE A 8 2.18 10.89 1.09
N SER A 9 1.77 12.15 1.04
CA SER A 9 2.67 13.27 1.32
C SER A 9 3.18 13.23 2.75
N GLU A 10 2.30 12.93 3.70
CA GLU A 10 2.62 12.83 5.13
C GLU A 10 3.59 11.69 5.42
N HIS A 11 3.33 10.49 4.90
CA HIS A 11 4.10 9.29 5.29
C HIS A 11 5.31 9.00 4.39
N LEU A 12 5.36 9.56 3.18
CA LEU A 12 6.47 9.34 2.25
C LEU A 12 7.40 10.53 2.13
N ASP A 13 7.05 11.69 2.69
CA ASP A 13 7.80 12.94 2.53
C ASP A 13 8.03 13.23 1.03
N ILE A 14 6.93 13.27 0.28
CA ILE A 14 6.88 13.61 -1.15
C ILE A 14 5.78 14.66 -1.33
N PRO A 15 6.07 15.85 -1.87
CA PRO A 15 5.04 16.86 -2.10
C PRO A 15 3.91 16.35 -3.00
N GLU A 16 2.66 16.72 -2.70
CA GLU A 16 1.48 16.32 -3.51
C GLU A 16 1.63 16.54 -5.03
N PRO A 17 2.21 17.65 -5.53
CA PRO A 17 2.43 17.82 -6.98
C PRO A 17 3.36 16.77 -7.59
N GLN A 18 4.37 16.30 -6.83
CA GLN A 18 5.26 15.25 -7.28
C GLN A 18 4.58 13.88 -7.21
N LEU A 19 3.72 13.64 -6.22
CA LEU A 19 2.93 12.41 -6.13
C LEU A 19 2.03 12.22 -7.35
N GLU A 20 1.39 13.28 -7.86
CA GLU A 20 0.59 13.18 -9.08
C GLU A 20 1.43 12.81 -10.30
N VAL A 21 2.65 13.35 -10.41
CA VAL A 21 3.60 12.98 -11.49
C VAL A 21 4.00 11.51 -11.36
N ILE A 22 4.31 11.05 -10.15
CA ILE A 22 4.67 9.66 -9.86
C ILE A 22 3.52 8.70 -10.21
N LEU A 23 2.30 9.02 -9.76
CA LEU A 23 1.10 8.22 -9.98
C LEU A 23 0.61 8.22 -11.43
N ALA A 24 1.11 9.13 -12.27
CA ALA A 24 0.83 9.17 -13.70
C ALA A 24 1.83 8.36 -14.55
N LYS A 25 2.96 7.90 -13.97
CA LYS A 25 3.95 7.09 -14.69
C LYS A 25 3.40 5.68 -14.98
N PRO A 26 3.73 5.09 -16.14
CA PRO A 26 3.56 3.66 -16.36
C PRO A 26 4.21 2.85 -15.25
N LEU A 27 3.60 1.74 -14.82
CA LEU A 27 4.09 0.97 -13.67
C LEU A 27 5.52 0.46 -13.89
N ASN A 28 5.84 0.02 -15.11
CA ASN A 28 7.18 -0.46 -15.46
C ASN A 28 8.25 0.64 -15.29
N GLU A 29 7.94 1.89 -15.65
CA GLU A 29 8.83 3.04 -15.47
C GLU A 29 8.94 3.41 -13.98
N LEU A 30 7.83 3.37 -13.25
CA LEU A 30 7.81 3.63 -11.82
C LEU A 30 8.67 2.63 -11.04
N LEU A 31 8.53 1.33 -11.33
CA LEU A 31 9.30 0.26 -10.69
C LEU A 31 10.82 0.37 -10.96
N GLN A 32 11.21 1.02 -12.06
CA GLN A 32 12.60 1.29 -12.42
C GLN A 32 13.08 2.68 -11.98
N SER A 33 12.20 3.52 -11.43
CA SER A 33 12.53 4.89 -11.06
C SER A 33 13.44 4.92 -9.84
N ALA A 34 14.47 5.78 -9.89
CA ALA A 34 15.33 6.03 -8.74
C ALA A 34 14.54 6.57 -7.53
N GLU A 35 13.48 7.34 -7.79
CA GLU A 35 12.62 7.92 -6.76
C GLU A 35 11.94 6.84 -5.90
N LEU A 36 11.32 5.83 -6.55
CA LEU A 36 10.69 4.72 -5.83
C LEU A 36 11.74 3.86 -5.13
N GLN A 37 12.84 3.53 -5.82
CA GLN A 37 13.90 2.70 -5.23
C GLN A 37 14.50 3.36 -3.99
N GLN A 38 14.80 4.66 -4.03
CA GLN A 38 15.27 5.41 -2.87
C GLN A 38 14.27 5.38 -1.70
N LYS A 39 12.96 5.48 -1.97
CA LYS A 39 11.95 5.40 -0.90
C LYS A 39 11.88 4.01 -0.28
N LEU A 40 11.93 2.95 -1.08
CA LEU A 40 11.99 1.57 -0.58
C LEU A 40 13.28 1.28 0.19
N GLU A 41 14.42 1.77 -0.30
CA GLU A 41 15.73 1.66 0.37
C GLU A 41 15.81 2.48 1.66
N SER A 42 15.02 3.54 1.78
CA SER A 42 14.95 4.36 2.99
C SER A 42 14.19 3.70 4.15
N LEU A 43 13.58 2.54 3.94
CA LEU A 43 12.90 1.79 4.99
C LEU A 43 13.94 1.17 5.95
N ASP A 44 13.71 1.30 7.27
CA ASP A 44 14.47 0.59 8.30
C ASP A 44 14.03 -0.88 8.31
N THR A 45 14.47 -1.63 7.29
CA THR A 45 14.11 -3.05 7.11
C THR A 45 14.52 -3.92 8.29
N LYS A 46 15.53 -3.50 9.07
CA LYS A 46 15.91 -4.16 10.30
C LYS A 46 14.83 -3.98 11.36
N LEU A 47 14.39 -2.75 11.62
CA LEU A 47 13.30 -2.47 12.56
C LEU A 47 12.00 -3.17 12.14
N LEU A 48 11.65 -3.12 10.85
CA LEU A 48 10.46 -3.78 10.33
C LEU A 48 10.52 -5.30 10.54
N LYS A 49 11.69 -5.93 10.35
CA LYS A 49 11.90 -7.37 10.62
C LYS A 49 11.81 -7.70 12.11
N GLU A 50 12.41 -6.88 12.97
CA GLU A 50 12.37 -7.07 14.43
C GLU A 50 10.95 -6.92 14.98
N THR A 51 10.10 -6.15 14.31
CA THR A 51 8.74 -5.79 14.77
C THR A 51 7.62 -6.47 13.97
N LEU A 52 7.95 -7.49 13.16
CA LEU A 52 6.96 -8.32 12.47
C LEU A 52 5.88 -8.90 13.42
N PRO A 53 6.19 -9.37 14.64
CA PRO A 53 5.15 -9.85 15.57
C PRO A 53 4.13 -8.77 15.93
N THR A 54 4.60 -7.53 16.10
CA THR A 54 3.75 -6.36 16.37
C THR A 54 2.82 -6.09 15.19
N ALA A 55 3.37 -6.05 13.97
CA ALA A 55 2.56 -5.88 12.76
C ALA A 55 1.57 -7.02 12.56
N GLY A 56 1.96 -8.26 12.83
CA GLY A 56 1.05 -9.41 12.78
C GLY A 56 -0.15 -9.23 13.71
N ALA A 57 0.08 -8.81 14.96
CA ALA A 57 -1.00 -8.56 15.92
C ALA A 57 -1.92 -7.40 15.50
N VAL A 58 -1.34 -6.30 15.01
CA VAL A 58 -2.10 -5.14 14.50
C VAL A 58 -2.96 -5.55 13.31
N LEU A 59 -2.37 -6.17 12.29
CA LEU A 59 -3.07 -6.60 11.09
C LEU A 59 -4.15 -7.65 11.38
N ALA A 60 -3.89 -8.60 12.28
CA ALA A 60 -4.90 -9.58 12.68
C ALA A 60 -6.15 -8.94 13.31
N LYS A 61 -5.96 -7.82 14.02
CA LYS A 61 -7.04 -7.06 14.65
C LYS A 61 -7.77 -6.14 13.67
N GLU A 62 -7.03 -5.42 12.84
CA GLU A 62 -7.56 -4.31 12.03
C GLU A 62 -8.00 -4.75 10.61
N LEU A 63 -7.45 -5.84 10.06
CA LEU A 63 -7.84 -6.32 8.73
C LEU A 63 -9.28 -6.86 8.65
N PRO A 64 -9.81 -7.65 9.61
CA PRO A 64 -11.20 -8.09 9.53
C PRO A 64 -12.24 -6.95 9.38
N PRO A 65 -12.23 -5.89 10.22
CA PRO A 65 -13.16 -4.78 10.03
C PRO A 65 -12.86 -3.97 8.76
N PHE A 66 -11.61 -3.87 8.33
CA PHE A 66 -11.24 -3.25 7.05
C PHE A 66 -11.84 -4.01 5.85
N TYR A 67 -11.75 -5.34 5.85
CA TYR A 67 -12.33 -6.20 4.81
C TYR A 67 -13.85 -6.17 4.77
N ASN A 68 -14.50 -6.13 5.93
CA ASN A 68 -15.95 -5.93 6.00
C ASN A 68 -16.36 -4.60 5.36
N TRP A 69 -15.60 -3.54 5.60
CA TRP A 69 -15.84 -2.24 4.98
C TRP A 69 -15.60 -2.23 3.47
N LEU A 70 -14.52 -2.86 2.99
CA LEU A 70 -14.29 -3.01 1.54
C LEU A 70 -15.49 -3.66 0.83
N LYS A 71 -16.02 -4.73 1.44
CA LYS A 71 -17.14 -5.48 0.87
C LYS A 71 -18.44 -4.68 0.93
N ASN A 72 -18.75 -4.09 2.07
CA ASN A 72 -20.05 -3.47 2.32
C ASN A 72 -20.15 -2.05 1.77
N GLU A 73 -19.09 -1.26 1.88
CA GLU A 73 -19.10 0.16 1.49
C GLU A 73 -18.56 0.39 0.08
N LEU A 74 -17.62 -0.45 -0.37
CA LEU A 74 -16.97 -0.30 -1.67
C LEU A 74 -17.33 -1.40 -2.67
N GLY A 75 -18.18 -2.35 -2.28
CA GLY A 75 -18.66 -3.42 -3.17
C GLY A 75 -17.56 -4.35 -3.68
N VAL A 76 -16.42 -4.46 -2.97
CA VAL A 76 -15.31 -5.31 -3.40
C VAL A 76 -15.71 -6.78 -3.18
N GLU A 77 -15.96 -7.50 -4.28
CA GLU A 77 -16.44 -8.89 -4.23
C GLU A 77 -15.34 -9.90 -3.84
N ARG A 78 -14.09 -9.62 -4.18
CA ARG A 78 -12.92 -10.46 -3.88
C ARG A 78 -12.00 -9.74 -2.90
N VAL A 79 -12.24 -9.96 -1.62
CA VAL A 79 -11.31 -9.57 -0.56
C VAL A 79 -10.42 -10.78 -0.26
N PRO A 80 -9.09 -10.65 -0.10
CA PRO A 80 -8.23 -11.78 0.22
C PRO A 80 -8.74 -12.55 1.45
N ASP A 81 -8.86 -13.88 1.31
CA ASP A 81 -9.65 -14.78 2.17
C ASP A 81 -9.21 -14.85 3.66
N SER A 82 -8.12 -14.19 4.06
CA SER A 82 -7.75 -14.08 5.49
C SER A 82 -6.78 -12.94 5.80
N PRO A 83 -6.83 -12.37 7.01
CA PRO A 83 -5.79 -11.48 7.56
C PRO A 83 -4.38 -12.09 7.45
N ASP A 84 -4.29 -13.41 7.62
CA ASP A 84 -3.07 -14.20 7.46
C ASP A 84 -2.36 -13.97 6.12
N HIS A 85 -3.11 -13.76 5.04
CA HIS A 85 -2.52 -13.61 3.70
C HIS A 85 -1.84 -12.24 3.52
N ALA A 86 -2.49 -11.16 3.96
CA ALA A 86 -1.90 -9.82 3.91
C ALA A 86 -0.72 -9.70 4.88
N THR A 87 -0.81 -10.29 6.08
CA THR A 87 0.32 -10.37 7.02
C THR A 87 1.49 -11.15 6.42
N LYS A 88 1.25 -12.34 5.86
CA LYS A 88 2.30 -13.14 5.20
C LYS A 88 2.93 -12.40 4.03
N TRP A 89 2.15 -11.65 3.26
CA TRP A 89 2.66 -10.90 2.13
C TRP A 89 3.57 -9.76 2.58
N VAL A 90 3.14 -8.92 3.54
CA VAL A 90 3.97 -7.84 4.08
C VAL A 90 5.27 -8.40 4.68
N VAL A 91 5.18 -9.51 5.42
CA VAL A 91 6.34 -10.25 5.95
C VAL A 91 7.24 -10.76 4.82
N GLY A 92 6.68 -11.36 3.77
CA GLY A 92 7.40 -11.90 2.62
C GLY A 92 8.13 -10.81 1.83
N PHE A 93 7.48 -9.66 1.63
CA PHE A 93 8.07 -8.48 1.00
C PHE A 93 9.28 -7.98 1.79
N LEU A 94 9.14 -7.79 3.10
CA LEU A 94 10.24 -7.36 3.97
C LEU A 94 11.40 -8.36 4.01
N ASN A 95 11.11 -9.64 3.82
CA ASN A 95 12.11 -10.69 3.71
C ASN A 95 12.69 -10.84 2.29
N ASN A 96 12.34 -9.97 1.35
CA ASN A 96 12.74 -10.01 -0.07
C ASN A 96 12.32 -11.31 -0.79
N GLN A 97 11.28 -11.99 -0.31
CA GLN A 97 10.73 -13.21 -0.91
C GLN A 97 9.63 -12.92 -1.92
N GLU A 98 8.95 -11.77 -1.79
CA GLU A 98 7.87 -11.34 -2.69
C GLU A 98 8.36 -10.23 -3.63
N SER A 99 7.95 -10.30 -4.90
CA SER A 99 8.24 -9.26 -5.88
C SER A 99 7.14 -8.21 -5.96
N LEU A 100 7.49 -6.98 -6.32
CA LEU A 100 6.52 -5.89 -6.54
C LEU A 100 5.53 -6.21 -7.68
N THR A 101 5.98 -6.92 -8.71
CA THR A 101 5.10 -7.42 -9.78
C THR A 101 4.03 -8.35 -9.21
N ARG A 102 4.41 -9.26 -8.32
CA ARG A 102 3.47 -10.21 -7.70
C ARG A 102 2.45 -9.49 -6.82
N LEU A 103 2.89 -8.47 -6.08
CA LEU A 103 2.00 -7.62 -5.29
C LEU A 103 0.89 -7.00 -6.16
N VAL A 104 1.27 -6.41 -7.29
CA VAL A 104 0.31 -5.79 -8.22
C VAL A 104 -0.66 -6.82 -8.79
N GLU A 105 -0.18 -8.00 -9.19
CA GLU A 105 -1.04 -9.08 -9.70
C GLU A 105 -2.11 -9.50 -8.67
N LEU A 106 -1.71 -9.63 -7.40
CA LEU A 106 -2.62 -10.02 -6.32
C LEU A 106 -3.75 -9.00 -6.08
N HIS A 107 -3.46 -7.71 -6.31
CA HIS A 107 -4.40 -6.62 -6.03
C HIS A 107 -5.13 -6.11 -7.29
N ARG A 108 -4.79 -6.61 -8.48
CA ARG A 108 -5.47 -6.30 -9.75
C ARG A 108 -7.01 -6.38 -9.70
N PRO A 109 -7.65 -7.31 -8.95
CA PRO A 109 -9.11 -7.35 -8.87
C PRO A 109 -9.77 -6.18 -8.11
N VAL A 110 -9.00 -5.39 -7.36
CA VAL A 110 -9.53 -4.23 -6.61
C VAL A 110 -9.64 -3.04 -7.56
N SER A 111 -10.83 -2.43 -7.63
CA SER A 111 -11.03 -1.25 -8.49
C SER A 111 -10.22 -0.05 -8.01
N ARG A 112 -9.78 0.82 -8.94
CA ARG A 112 -9.03 2.04 -8.58
C ARG A 112 -9.75 2.88 -7.51
N PRO A 113 -11.06 3.20 -7.62
CA PRO A 113 -11.73 4.01 -6.61
C PRO A 113 -11.72 3.35 -5.23
N ALA A 114 -11.92 2.02 -5.18
CA ALA A 114 -11.89 1.28 -3.92
C ALA A 114 -10.48 1.27 -3.31
N LEU A 115 -9.45 1.05 -4.15
CA LEU A 115 -8.07 1.06 -3.72
C LEU A 115 -7.64 2.43 -3.18
N GLU A 116 -7.89 3.50 -3.92
CA GLU A 116 -7.56 4.87 -3.50
C GLU A 116 -8.27 5.25 -2.20
N ALA A 117 -9.55 4.89 -2.03
CA ALA A 117 -10.29 5.11 -0.79
C ALA A 117 -9.75 4.30 0.38
N SER A 118 -9.08 3.17 0.11
CA SER A 118 -8.55 2.27 1.14
C SER A 118 -7.21 2.73 1.70
N VAL A 119 -6.40 3.45 0.93
CA VAL A 119 -5.03 3.82 1.32
C VAL A 119 -4.96 4.52 2.68
N PRO A 120 -5.74 5.59 2.96
CA PRO A 120 -5.66 6.27 4.26
C PRO A 120 -5.95 5.31 5.42
N ARG A 121 -6.91 4.41 5.23
CA ARG A 121 -7.34 3.44 6.25
C ARG A 121 -6.31 2.35 6.49
N LEU A 122 -5.65 1.88 5.43
CA LEU A 122 -4.56 0.89 5.52
C LEU A 122 -3.34 1.47 6.22
N VAL A 123 -2.96 2.71 5.92
CA VAL A 123 -1.83 3.36 6.58
C VAL A 123 -2.15 3.59 8.06
N GLU A 124 -3.34 4.10 8.37
CA GLU A 124 -3.79 4.35 9.75
C GLU A 124 -4.03 3.08 10.59
N THR A 125 -3.94 1.89 9.99
CA THR A 125 -4.01 0.61 10.72
C THR A 125 -2.97 0.54 11.85
N PHE A 126 -1.82 1.20 11.67
CA PHE A 126 -0.74 1.22 12.66
C PHE A 126 -0.82 2.39 13.65
N ALA A 127 -1.80 3.29 13.54
CA ALA A 127 -1.90 4.49 14.37
C ALA A 127 -1.93 4.19 15.88
N GLY A 128 -2.48 3.04 16.26
CA GLY A 128 -2.56 2.57 17.65
C GLY A 128 -1.27 1.95 18.21
N VAL A 129 -0.19 1.81 17.43
CA VAL A 129 1.10 1.32 17.93
C VAL A 129 1.73 2.39 18.82
N GLU A 130 2.03 2.02 20.07
CA GLU A 130 2.52 2.96 21.09
C GLU A 130 3.90 3.55 20.75
N ASP A 131 4.84 2.69 20.33
CA ASP A 131 6.17 3.11 19.92
C ASP A 131 6.10 3.91 18.62
N ALA A 132 6.43 5.20 18.70
CA ALA A 132 6.36 6.11 17.57
C ALA A 132 7.26 5.71 16.41
N LYS A 133 8.47 5.21 16.69
CA LYS A 133 9.40 4.79 15.64
C LYS A 133 8.86 3.57 14.89
N ILE A 134 8.30 2.60 15.63
CA ILE A 134 7.67 1.42 15.03
C ILE A 134 6.46 1.83 14.20
N ARG A 135 5.58 2.66 14.77
CA ARG A 135 4.38 3.16 14.09
C ARG A 135 4.71 3.86 12.77
N GLU A 136 5.59 4.84 12.81
CA GLU A 136 5.96 5.65 11.65
C GLU A 136 6.61 4.80 10.56
N GLU A 137 7.50 3.88 10.93
CA GLU A 137 8.17 3.00 9.97
C GLU A 137 7.19 2.05 9.28
N TRP A 138 6.21 1.51 10.02
CA TRP A 138 5.15 0.68 9.44
C TRP A 138 4.19 1.48 8.56
N GLN A 139 3.79 2.69 8.97
CA GLN A 139 2.96 3.57 8.15
C GLN A 139 3.65 3.92 6.84
N LYS A 140 4.95 4.24 6.89
CA LYS A 140 5.80 4.50 5.72
C LYS A 140 5.90 3.28 4.79
N ALA A 141 6.11 2.09 5.35
CA ALA A 141 6.17 0.85 4.57
C ALA A 141 4.84 0.58 3.85
N ILE A 142 3.71 0.66 4.55
CA ILE A 142 2.38 0.44 3.95
C ILE A 142 2.05 1.51 2.91
N ALA A 143 2.35 2.78 3.17
CA ALA A 143 2.16 3.86 2.22
C ALA A 143 2.98 3.64 0.93
N SER A 144 4.23 3.18 1.06
CA SER A 144 5.11 2.92 -0.10
C SER A 144 4.55 1.82 -0.99
N LEU A 145 4.00 0.77 -0.38
CA LEU A 145 3.37 -0.34 -1.10
C LEU A 145 2.06 0.08 -1.76
N CYS A 146 1.24 0.85 -1.05
CA CYS A 146 0.00 1.40 -1.58
C CYS A 146 0.23 2.34 -2.78
N LEU A 147 1.32 3.12 -2.78
CA LEU A 147 1.69 3.99 -3.91
C LEU A 147 1.85 3.20 -5.21
N ILE A 148 2.55 2.05 -5.14
CA ILE A 148 2.77 1.14 -6.28
C ILE A 148 1.44 0.56 -6.76
N LEU A 149 0.59 0.12 -5.83
CA LEU A 149 -0.72 -0.44 -6.16
C LEU A 149 -1.62 0.59 -6.85
N VAL A 150 -1.65 1.82 -6.35
CA VAL A 150 -2.46 2.90 -6.92
C VAL A 150 -1.96 3.28 -8.31
N ALA A 151 -0.64 3.39 -8.51
CA ALA A 151 -0.06 3.63 -9.83
C ALA A 151 -0.46 2.54 -10.83
N ALA A 152 -0.37 1.27 -10.42
CA ALA A 152 -0.80 0.14 -11.25
C ALA A 152 -2.30 0.20 -11.61
N ALA A 153 -3.16 0.53 -10.64
CA ALA A 153 -4.60 0.66 -10.87
C ALA A 153 -4.95 1.84 -11.79
N ARG A 154 -4.24 2.98 -11.67
CA ARG A 154 -4.37 4.14 -12.57
C ARG A 154 -3.97 3.80 -14.00
N GLU A 155 -2.86 3.08 -14.19
CA GLU A 155 -2.43 2.62 -15.50
C GLU A 155 -3.47 1.69 -16.13
N GLN A 156 -4.00 0.72 -15.38
CA GLN A 156 -5.00 -0.23 -15.88
C GLN A 156 -6.28 0.48 -16.34
N ASP A 157 -6.77 1.46 -15.57
CA ASP A 157 -7.93 2.27 -15.98
C ASP A 157 -7.66 3.05 -17.27
N ASN A 158 -6.47 3.63 -17.41
CA ASN A 158 -6.08 4.35 -18.62
C ASN A 158 -6.04 3.42 -19.85
N LEU A 159 -5.54 2.20 -19.70
CA LEU A 159 -5.53 1.20 -20.78
C LEU A 159 -6.95 0.76 -21.16
N ASN A 160 -7.85 0.59 -20.18
CA ASN A 160 -9.25 0.24 -20.42
C ASN A 160 -10.00 1.37 -21.15
N LEU A 161 -9.68 2.64 -20.85
CA LEU A 161 -10.24 3.80 -21.55
C LEU A 161 -9.73 3.95 -22.99
N VAL A 162 -8.53 3.49 -23.30
CA VAL A 162 -7.96 3.53 -24.66
C VAL A 162 -8.52 2.40 -25.56
N THR A 163 -9.06 1.35 -24.95
CA THR A 163 -9.56 0.15 -25.64
C THR A 163 -11.09 0.03 -25.68
N SER A 164 -11.81 0.96 -25.05
CA SER A 164 -13.28 1.10 -25.07
C SER A 164 -13.74 2.17 -26.05
#